data_AF-A0A433RAW5-F1
#
_entry.id   AF-A0A433RAW5-F1
#
_cell.length_a   1.000
_cell.length_b   1.000
_cell.length_c   1.000
_cell.angle_alpha   90.00
_cell.angle_beta   90.00
_cell.angle_gamma   90.00
#
_symmetry.space_group_name_H-M   'P 1'
#
loop_
_entity.id
_entity.type
_entity.pdbx_description
1 polymer ?
#
loop_
_entity_poly.entity_id
_entity_poly.type
_entity_poly.pdbx_seq_one_letter_code
_entity_poly.pdbx_strand_id
1 'polypeptide(L)'
;MKHKPNIFREVRDWIETVQSRISDDVYNEKLEIEHKRLEAVYEVLRYLGSLSWVSHQKTRERMEHYLKKADLNAKKTAATFNVSVNAIEVSLKYVSDKVRSLIGKPLSVIEQAQDISTIETGLDEFRKVVASGVPSYGYFLSGIEPYLPKPKYNPKFSLADCTKEISRIGVFAHYAKYVLTQECDQDKLAHLLSLVSSLNGSKYDREVLKLFFNGEFSESDTGKYFKIGEQIEQLQQWLQNQNPYNA
;
A
#
# COMPACT_ATOMS: atom_id res chain seq x y z
N MET A 1 -17.20 -25.04 4.91
CA MET A 1 -16.49 -23.94 4.22
C MET A 1 -15.89 -24.49 2.93
N LYS A 2 -16.26 -23.97 1.75
CA LYS A 2 -15.61 -24.36 0.49
C LYS A 2 -14.13 -23.99 0.55
N HIS A 3 -13.24 -24.94 0.29
CA HIS A 3 -11.80 -24.70 0.26
C HIS A 3 -11.50 -23.72 -0.88
N LYS A 4 -11.04 -22.50 -0.56
CA LYS A 4 -10.58 -21.57 -1.60
C LYS A 4 -9.35 -22.17 -2.29
N PRO A 5 -9.25 -22.09 -3.64
CA PRO A 5 -8.04 -22.49 -4.35
C PRO A 5 -6.85 -21.60 -3.92
N ASN A 6 -5.63 -22.05 -4.20
CA ASN A 6 -4.47 -21.17 -4.02
C ASN A 6 -4.57 -19.98 -4.98
N ILE A 7 -3.99 -18.86 -4.57
CA ILE A 7 -4.09 -17.58 -5.29
C ILE A 7 -3.60 -17.64 -6.74
N PHE A 8 -2.67 -18.55 -7.04
CA PHE A 8 -2.13 -18.72 -8.39
C PHE A 8 -3.14 -19.35 -9.35
N ARG A 9 -3.88 -20.36 -8.87
CA ARG A 9 -4.97 -20.97 -9.64
C ARG A 9 -6.13 -19.99 -9.77
N GLU A 10 -6.47 -19.29 -8.70
CA GLU A 10 -7.52 -18.26 -8.71
C GLU A 10 -7.26 -17.18 -9.79
N VAL A 11 -6.04 -16.65 -9.86
CA VAL A 11 -5.67 -15.66 -10.90
C VAL A 11 -5.71 -16.27 -12.30
N ARG A 12 -5.27 -17.51 -12.49
CA ARG A 12 -5.34 -18.18 -13.81
C ARG A 12 -6.79 -18.40 -14.25
N ASP A 13 -7.61 -18.98 -13.37
CA ASP A 13 -9.02 -19.27 -13.64
C ASP A 13 -9.80 -17.96 -13.92
N TRP A 14 -9.38 -16.86 -13.30
CA TRP A 14 -9.95 -15.54 -13.57
C TRP A 14 -9.55 -14.99 -14.95
N ILE A 15 -8.30 -15.16 -15.38
CA ILE A 15 -7.88 -14.81 -16.75
C ILE A 15 -8.74 -15.55 -17.77
N GLU A 16 -8.92 -16.87 -17.59
CA GLU A 16 -9.75 -17.70 -18.47
C GLU A 16 -11.20 -17.19 -18.50
N THR A 17 -11.75 -16.82 -17.34
CA THR A 17 -13.10 -16.26 -17.21
C THR A 17 -13.26 -14.93 -17.95
N VAL A 18 -12.30 -14.00 -17.80
CA VAL A 18 -12.35 -12.69 -18.47
C VAL A 18 -12.15 -12.85 -19.97
N GLN A 19 -11.25 -13.74 -20.41
CA GLN A 19 -11.05 -14.05 -21.82
C GLN A 19 -12.31 -14.66 -22.46
N SER A 20 -13.02 -15.54 -21.77
CA SER A 20 -14.32 -16.06 -22.24
C SER A 20 -15.31 -14.91 -22.44
N ARG A 21 -15.46 -14.02 -21.44
CA ARG A 21 -16.41 -12.88 -21.54
C ARG A 21 -16.10 -11.93 -22.70
N ILE A 22 -14.82 -11.74 -23.01
CA ILE A 22 -14.38 -10.96 -24.18
C ILE A 22 -14.71 -11.68 -25.49
N SER A 23 -14.58 -13.01 -25.51
CA SER A 23 -14.78 -13.83 -26.72
C SER A 23 -16.26 -14.07 -27.04
N ASP A 24 -17.12 -14.12 -26.03
CA ASP A 24 -18.52 -14.50 -26.16
C ASP A 24 -19.44 -13.36 -26.66
N ASP A 25 -19.00 -12.09 -26.64
CA ASP A 25 -19.87 -10.96 -26.98
C ASP A 25 -19.14 -9.77 -27.65
N VAL A 26 -19.08 -9.80 -28.98
CA VAL A 26 -18.43 -8.79 -29.85
C VAL A 26 -19.12 -7.42 -29.81
N TYR A 27 -20.36 -7.33 -29.29
CA TYR A 27 -21.13 -6.09 -29.17
C TYR A 27 -21.33 -5.64 -27.71
N ASN A 28 -20.54 -6.17 -26.78
CA ASN A 28 -20.68 -5.85 -25.37
C ASN A 28 -20.24 -4.41 -25.07
N GLU A 29 -21.15 -3.58 -24.59
CA GLU A 29 -20.83 -2.23 -24.06
C GLU A 29 -19.80 -2.27 -22.92
N LYS A 30 -19.55 -3.45 -22.32
CA LYS A 30 -18.55 -3.68 -21.28
C LYS A 30 -17.22 -4.21 -21.79
N LEU A 31 -17.00 -4.32 -23.10
CA LEU A 31 -15.77 -4.86 -23.69
C LEU A 31 -14.53 -4.09 -23.20
N GLU A 32 -14.63 -2.76 -23.11
CA GLU A 32 -13.56 -1.90 -22.59
C GLU A 32 -13.24 -2.20 -21.11
N ILE A 33 -14.27 -2.42 -20.29
CA ILE A 33 -14.13 -2.79 -18.87
C ILE A 33 -13.48 -4.17 -18.75
N GLU A 34 -13.88 -5.15 -19.57
CA GLU A 34 -13.29 -6.50 -19.53
C GLU A 34 -11.84 -6.50 -20.02
N HIS A 35 -11.50 -5.74 -21.06
CA HIS A 35 -10.10 -5.54 -21.46
C HIS A 35 -9.28 -4.92 -20.35
N LYS A 36 -9.81 -3.88 -19.70
CA LYS A 36 -9.12 -3.24 -18.59
C LYS A 36 -8.94 -4.18 -17.40
N ARG A 37 -9.95 -4.99 -17.10
CA ARG A 37 -9.86 -6.04 -16.08
C ARG A 37 -8.77 -7.04 -16.46
N LEU A 38 -8.71 -7.48 -17.71
CA LEU A 38 -7.69 -8.41 -18.19
C LEU A 38 -6.27 -7.84 -18.01
N GLU A 39 -6.04 -6.57 -18.39
CA GLU A 39 -4.77 -5.86 -18.14
C GLU A 39 -4.40 -5.87 -16.66
N ALA A 40 -5.37 -5.57 -15.80
CA ALA A 40 -5.16 -5.53 -14.37
C ALA A 40 -4.76 -6.90 -13.80
N VAL A 41 -5.44 -7.97 -14.23
CA VAL A 41 -5.11 -9.33 -13.81
C VAL A 41 -3.73 -9.76 -14.33
N TYR A 42 -3.34 -9.36 -15.54
CA TYR A 42 -1.99 -9.60 -16.04
C TYR A 42 -0.91 -8.86 -15.25
N GLU A 43 -1.19 -7.65 -14.76
CA GLU A 43 -0.28 -6.94 -13.86
C GLU A 43 -0.05 -7.72 -12.55
N VAL A 44 -1.14 -8.21 -11.95
CA VAL A 44 -1.06 -9.09 -10.77
C VAL A 44 -0.28 -10.37 -11.08
N LEU A 45 -0.56 -11.01 -12.20
CA LEU A 45 0.14 -12.24 -12.62
C LEU A 45 1.66 -12.00 -12.77
N ARG A 46 2.06 -10.88 -13.37
CA ARG A 46 3.48 -10.50 -13.49
C ARG A 46 4.14 -10.37 -12.11
N TYR A 47 3.47 -9.73 -11.16
CA TYR A 47 3.97 -9.63 -9.79
C TYR A 47 4.08 -11.00 -9.10
N LEU A 48 3.06 -11.86 -9.22
CA LEU A 48 3.11 -13.22 -8.70
C LEU A 48 4.27 -14.02 -9.30
N GLY A 49 4.52 -13.88 -10.61
CA GLY A 49 5.61 -14.53 -11.33
C GLY A 49 7.01 -14.01 -10.98
N SER A 50 7.13 -12.79 -10.48
CA SER A 50 8.43 -12.21 -10.07
C SER A 50 9.05 -12.91 -8.85
N LEU A 51 8.19 -13.46 -7.98
CA LEU A 51 8.55 -14.06 -6.69
C LEU A 51 9.43 -13.16 -5.80
N SER A 52 9.40 -11.84 -6.00
CA SER A 52 10.19 -10.85 -5.24
C SER A 52 9.93 -10.90 -3.73
N TRP A 53 8.75 -11.37 -3.35
CA TRP A 53 8.25 -11.52 -1.99
C TRP A 53 8.58 -12.89 -1.35
N VAL A 54 9.26 -13.79 -2.07
CA VAL A 54 9.75 -15.08 -1.55
C VAL A 54 11.23 -14.97 -1.20
N SER A 55 11.55 -14.92 0.10
CA SER A 55 12.92 -14.70 0.58
C SER A 55 13.81 -15.95 0.53
N HIS A 56 13.24 -17.14 0.69
CA HIS A 56 14.02 -18.38 0.72
C HIS A 56 14.23 -18.95 -0.67
N GLN A 57 15.50 -19.10 -1.07
CA GLN A 57 15.92 -19.57 -2.40
C GLN A 57 15.28 -20.92 -2.80
N LYS A 58 15.32 -21.93 -1.92
CA LYS A 58 14.71 -23.25 -2.18
C LYS A 58 13.19 -23.16 -2.42
N THR A 59 12.50 -22.29 -1.69
CA THR A 59 11.07 -22.04 -1.89
C THR A 59 10.84 -21.34 -3.22
N ARG A 60 11.67 -20.34 -3.54
CA ARG A 60 11.61 -19.61 -4.81
C ARG A 60 11.76 -20.54 -6.01
N GLU A 61 12.74 -21.43 -6.01
CA GLU A 61 12.97 -22.41 -7.09
C GLU A 61 11.76 -23.34 -7.29
N ARG A 62 11.20 -23.87 -6.19
CA ARG A 62 9.99 -24.71 -6.23
C ARG A 62 8.79 -23.96 -6.78
N MET A 63 8.60 -22.71 -6.36
CA MET A 63 7.53 -21.85 -6.83
C MET A 63 7.70 -21.49 -8.31
N GLU A 64 8.91 -21.16 -8.73
CA GLU A 64 9.21 -20.84 -10.12
C GLU A 64 8.92 -22.03 -11.04
N HIS A 65 9.35 -23.23 -10.64
CA HIS A 65 9.01 -24.44 -11.39
C HIS A 65 7.50 -24.70 -11.39
N TYR A 66 6.83 -24.56 -10.24
CA TYR A 66 5.37 -24.73 -10.14
C TYR A 66 4.60 -23.80 -11.09
N LEU A 67 5.02 -22.54 -11.18
CA LEU A 67 4.37 -21.51 -12.00
C LEU A 67 4.72 -21.63 -13.49
N LYS A 68 5.98 -21.89 -13.84
CA LYS A 68 6.46 -21.78 -15.23
C LYS A 68 6.57 -23.12 -15.96
N LYS A 69 6.74 -24.24 -15.24
CA LYS A 69 7.09 -25.55 -15.84
C LYS A 69 6.10 -26.65 -15.50
N ALA A 70 5.48 -26.60 -14.33
CA ALA A 70 4.61 -27.66 -13.83
C ALA A 70 3.12 -27.43 -14.13
N ASP A 71 2.73 -26.31 -14.76
CA ASP A 71 1.32 -25.96 -15.01
C ASP A 71 0.47 -26.02 -13.72
N LEU A 72 0.95 -25.35 -12.67
CA LEU A 72 0.30 -25.29 -11.36
C LEU A 72 -0.01 -26.67 -10.75
N ASN A 73 0.82 -27.68 -11.06
CA ASN A 73 0.65 -29.06 -10.59
C ASN A 73 1.66 -29.44 -9.51
N ALA A 74 1.18 -29.62 -8.27
CA ALA A 74 2.01 -29.96 -7.13
C ALA A 74 2.71 -31.34 -7.27
N LYS A 75 2.10 -32.31 -7.95
CA LYS A 75 2.69 -33.64 -8.19
C LYS A 75 3.88 -33.55 -9.14
N LYS A 76 3.75 -32.79 -10.24
CA LYS A 76 4.85 -32.55 -11.20
C LYS A 76 6.02 -31.82 -10.53
N THR A 77 5.73 -30.81 -9.69
CA THR A 77 6.76 -30.12 -8.91
C THR A 77 7.43 -31.06 -7.90
N ALA A 78 6.66 -31.87 -7.17
CA ALA A 78 7.18 -32.82 -6.20
C ALA A 78 8.16 -33.83 -6.81
N ALA A 79 7.80 -34.37 -7.98
CA ALA A 79 8.66 -35.29 -8.75
C ALA A 79 10.00 -34.63 -9.16
N THR A 80 9.97 -33.37 -9.60
CA THR A 80 11.18 -32.65 -10.04
C THR A 80 12.17 -32.39 -8.91
N PHE A 81 11.66 -32.07 -7.70
CA PHE A 81 12.51 -31.74 -6.55
C PHE A 81 12.74 -32.92 -5.60
N ASN A 82 12.28 -34.12 -5.96
CA ASN A 82 12.36 -35.33 -5.14
C ASN A 82 11.88 -35.10 -3.69
N VAL A 83 10.69 -34.49 -3.53
CA VAL A 83 10.05 -34.23 -2.24
C VAL A 83 8.61 -34.75 -2.24
N SER A 84 8.00 -34.87 -1.06
CA SER A 84 6.58 -35.28 -0.97
C SER A 84 5.66 -34.20 -1.55
N VAL A 85 4.53 -34.64 -2.13
CA VAL A 85 3.48 -33.73 -2.62
C VAL A 85 2.98 -32.82 -1.50
N ASN A 86 2.81 -33.37 -0.29
CA ASN A 86 2.41 -32.60 0.89
C ASN A 86 3.41 -31.47 1.22
N ALA A 87 4.72 -31.70 1.08
CA ALA A 87 5.71 -30.64 1.32
C ALA A 87 5.57 -29.48 0.30
N ILE A 88 5.24 -29.79 -0.95
CA ILE A 88 4.92 -28.79 -1.96
C ILE A 88 3.62 -28.07 -1.62
N GLU A 89 2.56 -28.78 -1.26
CA GLU A 89 1.26 -28.19 -0.91
C GLU A 89 1.35 -27.27 0.32
N VAL A 90 2.10 -27.65 1.35
CA VAL A 90 2.37 -26.78 2.51
C VAL A 90 3.14 -25.53 2.09
N SER A 91 4.16 -25.68 1.23
CA SER A 91 4.91 -24.54 0.70
C SER A 91 4.01 -23.61 -0.11
N LEU A 92 3.17 -24.18 -0.99
CA LEU A 92 2.20 -23.45 -1.81
C LEU A 92 1.18 -22.72 -0.94
N LYS A 93 0.66 -23.37 0.10
CA LYS A 93 -0.28 -22.76 1.04
C LYS A 93 0.35 -21.56 1.74
N TYR A 94 1.52 -21.74 2.35
CA TYR A 94 2.22 -20.67 3.04
C TYR A 94 2.49 -19.46 2.12
N VAL A 95 3.01 -19.73 0.92
CA VAL A 95 3.33 -18.72 -0.08
C VAL A 95 2.05 -18.04 -0.59
N SER A 96 0.98 -18.81 -0.83
CA SER A 96 -0.33 -18.30 -1.24
C SER A 96 -0.94 -17.41 -0.17
N ASP A 97 -0.93 -17.82 1.10
CA ASP A 97 -1.49 -17.05 2.22
C ASP A 97 -0.71 -15.75 2.42
N LYS A 98 0.63 -15.81 2.30
CA LYS A 98 1.50 -14.64 2.40
C LYS A 98 1.22 -13.59 1.32
N VAL A 99 1.06 -14.00 0.06
CA VAL A 99 0.78 -13.02 -1.01
C VAL A 99 -0.68 -12.62 -1.02
N ARG A 100 -1.61 -13.50 -0.63
CA ARG A 100 -3.03 -13.17 -0.53
C ARG A 100 -3.29 -12.07 0.51
N SER A 101 -2.52 -12.00 1.60
CA SER A 101 -2.65 -10.89 2.56
C SER A 101 -2.22 -9.54 1.98
N LEU A 102 -1.38 -9.54 0.94
CA LEU A 102 -0.96 -8.34 0.21
C LEU A 102 -1.99 -7.96 -0.85
N ILE A 103 -2.33 -8.89 -1.74
CA ILE A 103 -3.07 -8.57 -2.97
C ILE A 103 -4.55 -8.90 -2.90
N GLY A 104 -5.03 -9.61 -1.88
CA GLY A 104 -6.38 -10.18 -1.86
C GLY A 104 -7.50 -9.14 -1.90
N LYS A 105 -7.34 -8.00 -1.19
CA LYS A 105 -8.30 -6.89 -1.26
C LYS A 105 -8.27 -6.20 -2.63
N PRO A 106 -7.11 -5.71 -3.13
CA PRO A 106 -7.02 -5.14 -4.46
C PRO A 106 -7.59 -6.05 -5.56
N LEU A 107 -7.29 -7.35 -5.48
CA LEU A 107 -7.79 -8.36 -6.42
C LEU A 107 -9.32 -8.42 -6.44
N SER A 108 -9.94 -8.46 -5.26
CA SER A 108 -11.40 -8.48 -5.11
C SER A 108 -12.07 -7.20 -5.62
N VAL A 109 -11.42 -6.04 -5.48
CA VAL A 109 -11.91 -4.77 -6.02
C VAL A 109 -11.92 -4.80 -7.55
N ILE A 110 -10.82 -5.25 -8.17
CA ILE A 110 -10.71 -5.39 -9.63
C ILE A 110 -11.74 -6.41 -10.17
N GLU A 111 -11.98 -7.50 -9.44
CA GLU A 111 -12.94 -8.54 -9.81
C GLU A 111 -14.39 -8.05 -9.81
N GLN A 112 -14.77 -7.29 -8.78
CA GLN A 112 -16.16 -6.87 -8.57
C GLN A 112 -16.51 -5.54 -9.25
N ALA A 113 -15.51 -4.80 -9.72
CA ALA A 113 -15.66 -3.50 -10.37
C ALA A 113 -16.70 -3.53 -11.49
N GLN A 114 -17.60 -2.55 -11.53
CA GLN A 114 -18.61 -2.40 -12.60
C GLN A 114 -18.22 -1.34 -13.63
N ASP A 115 -17.10 -0.64 -13.41
CA ASP A 115 -16.62 0.48 -14.20
C ASP A 115 -15.07 0.55 -14.16
N ILE A 116 -14.49 1.30 -15.09
CA ILE A 116 -13.03 1.44 -15.25
C ILE A 116 -12.39 2.16 -14.05
N SER A 117 -13.07 3.15 -13.47
CA SER A 117 -12.52 3.92 -12.34
C SER A 117 -12.32 3.04 -11.11
N THR A 118 -13.23 2.11 -10.86
CA THR A 118 -13.11 1.13 -9.78
C THR A 118 -11.96 0.15 -10.03
N ILE A 119 -11.73 -0.26 -11.28
CA ILE A 119 -10.58 -1.09 -11.66
C ILE A 119 -9.26 -0.34 -11.40
N GLU A 120 -9.16 0.91 -11.83
CA GLU A 120 -7.97 1.74 -11.61
C GLU A 120 -7.71 1.98 -10.12
N THR A 121 -8.76 2.18 -9.33
CA THR A 121 -8.63 2.29 -7.86
C THR A 121 -8.05 1.00 -7.28
N GLY A 122 -8.54 -0.17 -7.71
CA GLY A 122 -7.99 -1.46 -7.29
C GLY A 122 -6.53 -1.66 -7.71
N LEU A 123 -6.16 -1.20 -8.91
CA LEU A 123 -4.77 -1.23 -9.39
C LEU A 123 -3.85 -0.31 -8.60
N ASP A 124 -4.31 0.89 -8.26
CA ASP A 124 -3.54 1.82 -7.44
C ASP A 124 -3.32 1.28 -6.03
N GLU A 125 -4.34 0.66 -5.42
CA GLU A 125 -4.18 -0.05 -4.15
C GLU A 125 -3.16 -1.21 -4.30
N PHE A 126 -3.26 -1.99 -5.36
CA PHE A 126 -2.31 -3.08 -5.64
C PHE A 126 -0.87 -2.57 -5.76
N ARG A 127 -0.63 -1.55 -6.58
CA ARG A 127 0.70 -0.97 -6.82
C ARG A 127 1.31 -0.41 -5.53
N LYS A 128 0.51 0.27 -4.69
CA LYS A 128 0.94 0.76 -3.38
C LYS A 128 1.40 -0.37 -2.47
N VAL A 129 0.64 -1.47 -2.41
CA VAL A 129 1.00 -2.63 -1.58
C VAL A 129 2.24 -3.36 -2.11
N VAL A 130 2.38 -3.49 -3.43
CA VAL A 130 3.57 -4.11 -4.05
C VAL A 130 4.83 -3.27 -3.78
N ALA A 131 4.72 -1.94 -3.87
CA ALA A 131 5.85 -1.04 -3.62
C ALA A 131 6.27 -1.02 -2.14
N SER A 132 5.31 -1.04 -1.20
CA SER A 132 5.61 -1.01 0.23
C SER A 132 6.02 -2.38 0.79
N GLY A 133 5.57 -3.48 0.16
CA GLY A 133 5.76 -4.84 0.67
C GLY A 133 5.01 -5.12 1.98
N VAL A 134 4.09 -4.22 2.37
CA VAL A 134 3.30 -4.28 3.60
C VAL A 134 1.82 -4.19 3.21
N PRO A 135 0.93 -5.02 3.79
CA PRO A 135 -0.50 -4.87 3.56
C PRO A 135 -0.91 -3.44 3.91
N SER A 136 -1.73 -2.78 3.07
CA SER A 136 -2.32 -1.52 3.47
C SER A 136 -3.26 -1.80 4.63
N TYR A 137 -2.92 -1.28 5.81
CA TYR A 137 -3.83 -1.28 6.94
C TYR A 137 -4.88 -0.23 6.61
N GLY A 138 -6.02 -0.64 6.04
CA GLY A 138 -7.07 0.26 5.55
C GLY A 138 -7.70 1.21 6.59
N TYR A 139 -7.17 1.21 7.82
CA TYR A 139 -7.54 2.09 8.93
C TYR A 139 -6.55 3.26 9.13
N PHE A 140 -5.38 3.22 8.50
CA PHE A 140 -4.35 4.25 8.58
C PHE A 140 -4.32 5.14 7.33
N LEU A 141 -3.79 6.35 7.49
CA LEU A 141 -3.47 7.26 6.39
C LEU A 141 -2.50 6.56 5.43
N SER A 142 -2.73 6.73 4.13
CA SER A 142 -1.86 6.14 3.11
C SER A 142 -0.44 6.68 3.22
N GLY A 143 0.55 5.79 3.12
CA GLY A 143 1.97 6.16 3.07
C GLY A 143 2.68 6.07 4.42
N ILE A 144 1.99 5.72 5.51
CA ILE A 144 2.63 5.53 6.81
C ILE A 144 3.30 4.16 6.94
N GLU A 145 2.91 3.19 6.10
CA GLU A 145 3.31 1.79 6.19
C GLU A 145 4.83 1.57 6.25
N PRO A 146 5.68 2.30 5.49
CA PRO A 146 7.14 2.16 5.57
C PRO A 146 7.74 2.55 6.93
N TYR A 147 7.05 3.40 7.70
CA TYR A 147 7.51 3.87 9.02
C TYR A 147 7.05 2.96 10.16
N LEU A 148 6.17 1.99 9.87
CA LEU A 148 5.67 1.04 10.87
C LEU A 148 6.53 -0.23 10.92
N PRO A 149 6.73 -0.82 12.11
CA PRO A 149 7.36 -2.12 12.21
C PRO A 149 6.49 -3.20 11.55
N LYS A 150 7.13 -4.27 11.05
CA LYS A 150 6.40 -5.45 10.55
C LYS A 150 5.55 -6.05 11.67
N PRO A 151 4.27 -6.40 11.42
CA PRO A 151 3.41 -6.99 12.44
C PRO A 151 4.02 -8.26 13.03
N LYS A 152 4.09 -8.29 14.37
CA LYS A 152 4.56 -9.45 15.11
C LYS A 152 3.74 -9.59 16.40
N TYR A 153 3.01 -10.69 16.51
CA TYR A 153 2.28 -11.00 17.74
C TYR A 153 3.27 -11.39 18.84
N ASN A 154 3.14 -10.78 20.02
CA ASN A 154 3.88 -11.14 21.22
C ASN A 154 2.89 -11.26 22.39
N PRO A 155 2.61 -12.48 22.89
CA PRO A 155 1.63 -12.70 23.95
C PRO A 155 2.03 -12.09 25.30
N LYS A 156 3.27 -11.58 25.44
CA LYS A 156 3.73 -10.89 26.66
C LYS A 156 3.19 -9.48 26.82
N PHE A 157 2.66 -8.87 25.76
CA PHE A 157 2.15 -7.50 25.82
C PHE A 157 0.63 -7.49 25.88
N SER A 158 0.08 -6.74 26.83
CA SER A 158 -1.34 -6.41 26.89
C SER A 158 -1.62 -5.09 26.15
N LEU A 159 -2.90 -4.81 25.85
CA LEU A 159 -3.28 -3.52 25.26
C LEU A 159 -2.95 -2.34 26.20
N ALA A 160 -3.04 -2.54 27.51
CA ALA A 160 -2.70 -1.52 28.51
C ALA A 160 -1.22 -1.11 28.41
N ASP A 161 -0.31 -2.06 28.18
CA ASP A 161 1.12 -1.81 28.01
C ASP A 161 1.42 -0.96 26.76
N CYS A 162 0.54 -1.02 25.76
CA CYS A 162 0.69 -0.34 24.47
C CYS A 162 -0.01 1.04 24.42
N THR A 163 -0.45 1.60 25.55
CA THR A 163 -1.24 2.85 25.58
C THR A 163 -0.53 4.00 24.86
N LYS A 164 0.78 4.14 25.09
CA LYS A 164 1.60 5.16 24.44
C LYS A 164 1.61 4.94 22.93
N GLU A 165 1.90 3.75 22.45
CA GLU A 165 1.99 3.42 21.03
C GLU A 165 0.63 3.59 20.33
N ILE A 166 -0.47 3.13 20.97
CA ILE A 166 -1.85 3.32 20.51
C ILE A 166 -2.14 4.81 20.29
N SER A 167 -1.78 5.66 21.27
CA SER A 167 -2.00 7.12 21.14
C SER A 167 -1.22 7.73 19.97
N ARG A 168 -0.02 7.21 19.65
CA ARG A 168 0.81 7.72 18.56
C ARG A 168 0.32 7.27 17.19
N ILE A 169 0.01 5.98 17.03
CA ILE A 169 -0.51 5.46 15.75
C ILE A 169 -1.93 5.94 15.48
N GLY A 170 -2.73 6.24 16.53
CA GLY A 170 -4.10 6.73 16.40
C GLY A 170 -4.21 8.08 15.67
N VAL A 171 -3.18 8.93 15.77
CA VAL A 171 -3.09 10.19 15.01
C VAL A 171 -3.16 9.91 13.50
N PHE A 172 -2.43 8.90 13.04
CA PHE A 172 -2.37 8.49 11.65
C PHE A 172 -3.53 7.57 11.22
N ALA A 173 -4.51 7.33 12.08
CA ALA A 173 -5.69 6.55 11.75
C ALA A 173 -6.84 7.48 11.36
N HIS A 174 -7.92 7.47 12.15
CA HIS A 174 -9.09 8.31 11.93
C HIS A 174 -8.97 9.71 12.56
N TYR A 175 -8.05 9.92 13.51
CA TYR A 175 -7.99 11.20 14.25
C TYR A 175 -7.54 12.35 13.37
N ALA A 176 -6.57 12.16 12.47
CA ALA A 176 -6.19 13.18 11.48
C ALA A 176 -7.38 13.66 10.65
N LYS A 177 -8.27 12.76 10.23
CA LYS A 177 -9.49 13.13 9.49
C LYS A 177 -10.39 14.03 10.33
N TYR A 178 -10.57 13.70 11.62
CA TYR A 178 -11.36 14.53 12.53
C TYR A 178 -10.76 15.93 12.67
N VAL A 179 -9.45 16.04 12.97
CA VAL A 179 -8.76 17.33 13.09
C VAL A 179 -8.93 18.17 11.82
N LEU A 180 -8.61 17.59 10.65
CA LEU A 180 -8.64 18.32 9.38
C LEU A 180 -10.04 18.75 8.94
N THR A 181 -11.10 18.06 9.36
CA THR A 181 -12.47 18.35 8.89
C THR A 181 -13.35 19.05 9.93
N GLN A 182 -13.03 18.92 11.22
CA GLN A 182 -13.85 19.44 12.32
C GLN A 182 -13.14 20.51 13.15
N GLU A 183 -11.82 20.45 13.30
CA GLU A 183 -11.07 21.41 14.13
C GLU A 183 -10.38 22.50 13.30
N CYS A 184 -10.11 22.25 12.02
CA CYS A 184 -9.49 23.22 11.11
C CYS A 184 -10.53 24.06 10.35
N ASP A 185 -10.24 25.36 10.25
CA ASP A 185 -10.88 26.27 9.30
C ASP A 185 -10.49 25.88 7.87
N GLN A 186 -11.49 25.54 7.05
CA GLN A 186 -11.27 24.99 5.71
C GLN A 186 -10.68 26.02 4.74
N ASP A 187 -11.03 27.30 4.88
CA ASP A 187 -10.50 28.36 4.00
C ASP A 187 -9.03 28.63 4.31
N LYS A 188 -8.66 28.62 5.60
CA LYS A 188 -7.26 28.75 6.02
C LYS A 188 -6.43 27.54 5.60
N LEU A 189 -6.98 26.33 5.71
CA LEU A 189 -6.31 25.12 5.25
C LEU A 189 -6.10 25.16 3.73
N ALA A 190 -7.12 25.54 2.96
CA ALA A 190 -7.01 25.73 1.51
C ALA A 190 -5.97 26.79 1.14
N HIS A 191 -5.93 27.90 1.87
CA HIS A 191 -4.91 28.94 1.70
C HIS A 191 -3.50 28.38 1.91
N LEU A 192 -3.23 27.66 3.00
CA LEU A 192 -1.94 27.02 3.26
C LEU A 192 -1.56 26.04 2.15
N LEU A 193 -2.49 25.20 1.71
CA LEU A 193 -2.28 24.26 0.60
C LEU A 193 -1.97 25.00 -0.71
N SER A 194 -2.59 26.15 -0.96
CA SER A 194 -2.31 26.96 -2.15
C SER A 194 -0.88 27.53 -2.16
N LEU A 195 -0.34 27.89 -0.99
CA LEU A 195 1.04 28.37 -0.85
C LEU A 195 2.06 27.25 -1.12
N VAL A 196 1.73 26.00 -0.76
CA VAL A 196 2.63 24.85 -0.98
C VAL A 196 2.55 24.33 -2.42
N SER A 197 1.36 24.34 -3.03
CA SER A 197 1.11 23.73 -4.33
C SER A 197 1.25 24.66 -5.54
N SER A 198 1.36 25.97 -5.33
CA SER A 198 1.39 26.96 -6.41
C SER A 198 2.40 28.09 -6.15
N LEU A 199 2.53 29.00 -7.11
CA LEU A 199 3.34 30.22 -6.97
C LEU A 199 2.57 31.39 -6.33
N ASN A 200 1.36 31.16 -5.82
CA ASN A 200 0.54 32.21 -5.21
C ASN A 200 1.11 32.68 -3.86
N GLY A 201 0.80 33.91 -3.45
CA GLY A 201 1.17 34.49 -2.16
C GLY A 201 2.60 35.07 -2.08
N SER A 202 3.08 35.31 -0.85
CA SER A 202 4.44 35.79 -0.59
C SER A 202 5.49 34.72 -0.85
N LYS A 203 6.64 35.10 -1.42
CA LYS A 203 7.78 34.19 -1.58
C LYS A 203 8.25 33.63 -0.23
N TYR A 204 8.25 34.45 0.82
CA TYR A 204 8.71 34.04 2.14
C TYR A 204 7.74 33.08 2.82
N ASP A 205 6.43 33.29 2.68
CA ASP A 205 5.42 32.38 3.24
C ASP A 205 5.50 31.00 2.59
N ARG A 206 5.68 30.96 1.27
CA ARG A 206 5.88 29.69 0.56
C ARG A 206 7.15 28.98 1.01
N GLU A 207 8.24 29.72 1.15
CA GLU A 207 9.53 29.14 1.53
C GLU A 207 9.51 28.60 2.96
N VAL A 208 8.96 29.36 3.91
CA VAL A 208 8.93 28.92 5.30
C VAL A 208 8.07 27.67 5.50
N LEU A 209 6.95 27.56 4.76
CA LEU A 209 6.14 26.35 4.79
C LEU A 209 6.87 25.14 4.20
N LYS A 210 7.65 25.32 3.13
CA LYS A 210 8.49 24.23 2.59
C LYS A 210 9.54 23.77 3.60
N LEU A 211 10.25 24.70 4.22
CA LEU A 211 11.23 24.39 5.27
C LEU A 211 10.56 23.61 6.42
N PHE A 212 9.38 24.05 6.86
CA PHE A 212 8.62 23.38 7.91
C PHE A 212 8.21 21.96 7.54
N PHE A 213 7.59 21.76 6.37
CA PHE A 213 7.14 20.43 5.94
C PHE A 213 8.29 19.48 5.59
N ASN A 214 9.47 20.00 5.23
CA ASN A 214 10.68 19.21 5.04
C ASN A 214 11.41 18.88 6.35
N GLY A 215 10.98 19.44 7.48
CA GLY A 215 11.56 19.16 8.79
C GLY A 215 12.78 19.99 9.16
N GLU A 216 13.05 21.09 8.46
CA GLU A 216 14.21 21.97 8.75
C GLU A 216 14.11 22.66 10.13
N PHE A 217 12.89 22.74 10.70
CA PHE A 217 12.66 23.23 12.06
C PHE A 217 12.50 22.10 13.09
N SER A 218 12.72 20.83 12.70
CA SER A 218 12.34 19.67 13.52
C SER A 218 13.35 19.31 14.61
N GLU A 219 14.62 19.70 14.46
CA GLU A 219 15.70 19.35 15.37
C GLU A 219 16.49 20.60 15.82
N SER A 220 17.04 20.53 17.04
CA SER A 220 18.03 21.51 17.52
C SER A 220 19.41 21.24 16.94
N ASP A 221 20.32 22.21 17.08
CA ASP A 221 21.77 22.03 16.80
C ASP A 221 22.41 20.86 17.58
N THR A 222 21.74 20.40 18.65
CA THR A 222 22.16 19.28 19.49
C THR A 222 21.46 17.95 19.13
N GLY A 223 20.66 17.91 18.06
CA GLY A 223 19.95 16.71 17.58
C GLY A 223 18.69 16.35 18.37
N LYS A 224 18.15 17.27 19.18
CA LYS A 224 16.91 17.04 19.93
C LYS A 224 15.71 17.40 19.06
N TYR A 225 14.77 16.47 18.91
CA TYR A 225 13.51 16.73 18.22
C TYR A 225 12.59 17.67 19.00
N PHE A 226 12.09 18.69 18.30
CA PHE A 226 11.11 19.65 18.79
C PHE A 226 9.68 19.13 18.62
N LYS A 227 8.80 19.51 19.55
CA LYS A 227 7.34 19.36 19.40
C LYS A 227 6.83 20.34 18.36
N ILE A 228 5.69 20.03 17.73
CA ILE A 228 5.08 20.88 16.70
C ILE A 228 4.92 22.34 17.14
N GLY A 229 4.55 22.62 18.39
CA GLY A 229 4.46 24.01 18.89
C GLY A 229 5.80 24.76 18.83
N GLU A 230 6.89 24.11 19.26
CA GLU A 230 8.24 24.68 19.20
C GLU A 230 8.71 24.86 17.74
N GLN A 231 8.34 23.95 16.83
CA GLN A 231 8.63 24.08 15.39
C GLN A 231 7.87 25.26 14.76
N ILE A 232 6.64 25.53 15.20
CA ILE A 232 5.85 26.69 14.75
C ILE A 232 6.48 28.00 15.25
N GLU A 233 7.01 28.02 16.47
CA GLU A 233 7.74 29.19 16.99
C GLU A 233 8.98 29.50 16.14
N GLN A 234 9.75 28.48 15.74
CA GLN A 234 10.89 28.66 14.84
C GLN A 234 10.49 29.14 13.45
N LEU A 235 9.40 28.61 12.89
CA LEU A 235 8.83 29.07 11.63
C LEU A 235 8.51 30.58 11.70
N GLN A 236 7.86 31.02 12.78
CA GLN A 236 7.50 32.42 12.97
C GLN A 236 8.74 33.32 13.13
N GLN A 237 9.73 32.88 13.88
CA GLN A 237 10.99 33.61 14.05
C GLN A 237 11.74 33.73 12.71
N TRP A 238 11.81 32.66 11.92
CA TRP A 238 12.42 32.69 10.59
C TRP A 238 11.75 33.73 9.70
N LEU A 239 10.41 33.77 9.71
CA LEU A 239 9.64 34.71 8.90
C LEU A 239 9.87 36.16 9.34
N GLN A 240 9.96 36.43 10.64
CA GLN A 240 10.30 37.75 11.17
C GLN A 240 11.69 38.23 10.74
N ASN A 241 12.67 37.31 10.66
CA ASN A 241 14.03 37.62 10.23
C ASN A 241 14.14 37.94 8.73
N GLN A 242 13.13 37.58 7.93
CA GLN A 242 13.08 37.97 6.51
C GLN A 242 12.54 39.40 6.30
N ASN A 243 12.04 40.05 7.35
CA ASN A 243 11.53 41.42 7.25
C ASN A 243 12.70 42.42 7.23
N PRO A 244 12.91 43.17 6.13
CA PRO A 244 14.03 44.10 6.02
C PRO A 244 13.97 45.29 7.00
N TYR A 245 12.84 45.48 7.70
CA TYR A 245 12.66 46.52 8.71
C TYR A 245 12.97 46.06 10.15
N ASN A 246 13.38 44.79 10.34
CA ASN A 246 13.75 44.23 11.64
C ASN A 246 15.28 44.15 11.86
N ALA A 247 16.08 44.82 11.01
CA ALA A 247 17.54 44.92 11.11
C ALA A 247 17.98 46.27 11.68
#